data_AF-O58055-F1
#
_entry.id   AF-O58055-F1
#
_cell.length_a   1.000
_cell.length_b   1.000
_cell.length_c   1.000
_cell.angle_alpha   90.00
_cell.angle_beta   90.00
_cell.angle_gamma   90.00
#
_symmetry.space_group_name_H-M   'P 1'
#
loop_
_entity.id
_entity.type
_entity.pdbx_description
1 polymer ?
#
loop_
_entity_poly.entity_id
_entity_poly.type
_entity_poly.pdbx_seq_one_letter_code
_entity_poly.pdbx_strand_id
1 'polypeptide(L)'
;MYALVYHAERSQYNFTLVTRIFTDPKTGEYKAYLTGMNIAPNKEKRVVPVGDVILTANNLTLSEYYWTLNRVLMNLRKHDESAWIWGRSAFELRHLSHLVKLKLPEYNQQKAIGLSIPVDVIGITLTCITYPKHIDWWCAITSCATSVILGVLECGECAASLLIKKPNIKACTACVAAVGSISGACEKCFSDWTTECMPGYGPVV
;
A
#
# COMPACT_ATOMS: atom_id res chain seq x y z
N MET A 1 5.33 5.54 -15.09
CA MET A 1 5.24 5.30 -13.64
C MET A 1 6.13 6.29 -12.92
N TYR A 2 5.60 7.00 -11.93
CA TYR A 2 6.36 7.92 -11.08
C TYR A 2 6.37 7.42 -9.64
N ALA A 3 7.45 7.69 -8.91
CA ALA A 3 7.54 7.42 -7.48
C ALA A 3 7.92 8.72 -6.76
N LEU A 4 7.03 9.21 -5.91
CA LEU A 4 7.26 10.37 -5.05
C LEU A 4 7.55 9.87 -3.65
N VAL A 5 8.65 10.36 -3.08
CA VAL A 5 9.07 9.98 -1.73
C VAL A 5 9.11 11.24 -0.87
N TYR A 6 8.40 11.19 0.25
CA TYR A 6 8.39 12.25 1.25
C TYR A 6 8.95 11.71 2.55
N HIS A 7 9.92 12.45 3.09
CA HIS A 7 10.51 12.20 4.40
C HIS A 7 10.34 13.44 5.27
N ALA A 8 9.93 13.22 6.51
CA ALA A 8 9.89 14.28 7.51
C ALA A 8 10.49 13.78 8.83
N GLU A 9 11.55 14.45 9.26
CA GLU A 9 12.15 14.25 10.57
C GLU A 9 11.59 15.29 11.53
N ARG A 10 10.91 14.83 12.57
CA ARG A 10 10.38 15.66 13.65
C ARG A 10 11.06 15.27 14.94
N SER A 11 11.02 16.17 15.93
CA SER A 11 11.58 15.88 17.26
C SER A 11 10.97 14.65 17.93
N GLN A 12 9.74 14.28 17.59
CA GLN A 12 9.00 13.17 18.20
C GLN A 12 8.91 11.90 17.34
N TYR A 13 9.04 12.01 16.02
CA TYR A 13 8.88 10.89 15.09
C TYR A 13 9.55 11.19 13.75
N ASN A 14 9.85 10.12 13.01
CA ASN A 14 10.24 10.16 11.61
C ASN A 14 9.07 9.61 10.78
N PHE A 15 8.71 10.33 9.72
CA PHE A 15 7.63 9.94 8.82
C PHE A 15 8.18 9.71 7.42
N THR A 16 7.74 8.62 6.79
CA THR A 16 8.04 8.32 5.39
C THR A 16 6.75 7.99 4.67
N LEU A 17 6.54 8.62 3.52
CA LEU A 17 5.44 8.31 2.62
C LEU A 17 5.99 8.10 1.21
N VAL A 18 5.66 6.96 0.62
CA VAL A 18 5.99 6.64 -0.76
C VAL A 18 4.68 6.60 -1.54
N THR A 19 4.58 7.43 -2.58
CA THR A 19 3.46 7.40 -3.52
C THR A 19 3.92 6.91 -4.87
N ARG A 20 3.31 5.84 -5.37
CA ARG A 20 3.44 5.42 -6.76
C ARG A 20 2.26 5.94 -7.56
N ILE A 21 2.57 6.55 -8.70
CA ILE A 21 1.58 7.02 -9.68
C ILE A 21 1.62 6.07 -10.86
N PHE A 22 0.53 5.33 -11.04
CA PHE A 22 0.32 4.46 -12.17
C PHE A 22 -0.28 5.26 -13.33
N THR A 23 0.32 5.12 -14.49
CA THR A 23 -0.05 5.86 -15.70
C THR A 23 -0.39 4.88 -16.82
N ASP A 24 -1.36 5.24 -17.65
CA ASP A 24 -1.62 4.57 -18.92
C ASP A 24 -0.34 4.64 -19.77
N PRO A 25 0.17 3.49 -20.25
CA PRO A 25 1.43 3.46 -21.00
C PRO A 25 1.32 4.12 -22.38
N LYS A 26 0.11 4.29 -22.93
CA LYS A 26 -0.13 4.89 -24.25
C LYS A 26 -0.43 6.38 -24.16
N THR A 27 -1.25 6.79 -23.20
CA THR A 27 -1.71 8.19 -23.08
C THR A 27 -0.96 8.99 -22.02
N GLY A 28 -0.24 8.31 -21.11
CA GLY A 28 0.38 8.95 -19.94
C GLY A 28 -0.62 9.35 -18.86
N GLU A 29 -1.92 9.02 -19.03
CA GLU A 29 -2.98 9.41 -18.10
C GLU A 29 -2.86 8.69 -16.76
N TYR A 30 -3.06 9.37 -15.64
CA TYR A 30 -2.94 8.82 -14.30
C TYR A 30 -4.16 7.95 -14.02
N LYS A 31 -3.92 6.69 -13.62
CA LYS A 31 -4.97 5.71 -13.35
C LYS A 31 -5.13 5.44 -11.86
N ALA A 32 -4.02 5.36 -11.13
CA ALA A 32 -4.06 5.09 -9.70
C ALA A 32 -2.90 5.73 -8.93
N TYR A 33 -3.19 6.10 -7.68
CA TYR A 33 -2.20 6.41 -6.66
C TYR A 33 -2.12 5.26 -5.66
N LEU A 34 -0.92 4.76 -5.40
CA LEU A 34 -0.67 3.78 -4.35
C LEU A 34 0.28 4.38 -3.32
N THR A 35 -0.15 4.47 -2.06
CA THR A 35 0.68 5.03 -0.98
C THR A 35 1.01 4.02 0.11
N GLY A 36 2.29 3.91 0.44
CA GLY A 36 2.78 3.30 1.68
C GLY A 36 3.22 4.39 2.65
N MET A 37 2.80 4.30 3.91
CA MET A 37 3.16 5.28 4.95
C MET A 37 3.76 4.56 6.15
N ASN A 38 4.87 5.08 6.68
CA ASN A 38 5.52 4.60 7.89
C ASN A 38 5.78 5.77 8.84
N ILE A 39 5.56 5.55 10.14
CA ILE A 39 5.87 6.51 11.19
C ILE A 39 6.63 5.83 12.32
N ALA A 40 7.88 6.23 12.51
CA ALA A 40 8.75 5.68 13.54
C ALA A 40 8.89 6.68 14.71
N PRO A 41 8.46 6.36 15.94
CA PRO A 41 8.66 7.24 17.10
C PRO A 41 10.13 7.29 17.54
N ASN A 42 10.62 8.47 17.95
CA ASN A 42 12.04 8.66 18.33
C ASN A 42 12.39 8.19 19.76
N LYS A 43 11.40 7.98 20.63
CA LYS A 43 11.60 7.52 22.02
C LYS A 43 10.60 6.41 22.35
N GLU A 44 11.16 5.25 22.68
CA GLU A 44 10.52 3.95 22.79
C GLU A 44 9.44 3.87 23.89
N LYS A 45 8.47 2.98 23.65
CA LYS A 45 7.29 2.53 24.45
C LYS A 45 5.91 2.76 23.82
N ARG A 46 5.83 3.33 22.61
CA ARG A 46 4.55 3.49 21.87
C ARG A 46 4.62 2.92 20.47
N VAL A 47 5.28 1.78 20.29
CA VAL A 47 5.20 1.06 19.02
C VAL A 47 3.89 0.29 19.05
N VAL A 48 2.97 0.62 18.14
CA VAL A 48 1.66 -0.04 18.06
C VAL A 48 1.53 -0.51 16.61
N PRO A 49 1.37 -1.81 16.33
CA PRO A 49 1.19 -2.27 14.97
C PRO A 49 -0.09 -1.67 14.41
N VAL A 50 0.07 -0.91 13.33
CA VAL A 50 -1.04 -0.30 12.63
C VAL A 50 -0.88 -0.64 11.16
N GLY A 51 -1.76 -1.51 10.67
CA GLY A 51 -1.82 -1.94 9.28
C GLY A 51 -3.27 -1.83 8.81
N ASP A 52 -3.56 -0.88 7.95
CA ASP A 52 -4.92 -0.68 7.43
C ASP A 52 -4.87 -0.43 5.93
N VAL A 53 -5.98 -0.66 5.23
CA VAL A 53 -6.09 -0.40 3.79
C VAL A 53 -7.20 0.61 3.55
N ILE A 54 -6.83 1.79 3.06
CA ILE A 54 -7.77 2.87 2.75
C ILE A 54 -7.91 2.97 1.23
N LEU A 55 -9.06 2.55 0.72
CA LEU A 55 -9.44 2.70 -0.68
C LEU A 55 -10.27 3.96 -0.87
N THR A 56 -9.84 4.81 -1.81
CA THR A 56 -10.53 6.04 -2.21
C THR A 56 -10.98 5.90 -3.66
N ALA A 57 -12.23 5.50 -3.87
CA ALA A 57 -12.81 5.23 -5.20
C ALA A 57 -13.08 6.51 -6.04
N ASN A 58 -12.87 7.70 -5.47
CA ASN A 58 -13.10 8.96 -6.16
C ASN A 58 -11.92 9.28 -7.10
N ASN A 59 -12.24 9.83 -8.27
CA ASN A 59 -11.25 10.44 -9.17
C ASN A 59 -10.76 11.75 -8.56
N LEU A 60 -9.58 11.72 -7.94
CA LEU A 60 -8.99 12.84 -7.20
C LEU A 60 -7.66 13.25 -7.83
N THR A 61 -7.33 14.53 -7.80
CA THR A 61 -5.94 14.97 -7.99
C THR A 61 -5.07 14.50 -6.82
N LEU A 62 -3.76 14.46 -6.99
CA LEU A 62 -2.85 13.98 -5.94
C LEU A 62 -2.99 14.78 -4.62
N SER A 63 -3.16 16.09 -4.70
CA SER A 63 -3.39 16.95 -3.53
C SER A 63 -4.72 16.66 -2.83
N GLU A 64 -5.80 16.44 -3.59
CA GLU A 64 -7.12 16.08 -3.07
C GLU A 64 -7.12 14.69 -2.44
N TYR A 65 -6.33 13.77 -3.01
CA TYR A 65 -6.12 12.44 -2.47
C TYR A 65 -5.43 12.49 -1.09
N TYR A 66 -4.31 13.21 -0.95
CA TYR A 66 -3.68 13.39 0.36
C TYR A 66 -4.57 14.09 1.38
N TRP A 67 -5.36 15.09 0.94
CA TRP A 67 -6.35 15.74 1.80
C TRP A 67 -7.45 14.76 2.27
N THR A 68 -7.90 13.89 1.37
CA THR A 68 -8.90 12.87 1.70
C THR A 68 -8.35 11.87 2.72
N LEU A 69 -7.13 11.37 2.52
CA LEU A 69 -6.46 10.51 3.49
C LEU A 69 -6.30 11.20 4.85
N ASN A 70 -5.90 12.48 4.88
CA ASN A 70 -5.85 13.27 6.13
C ASN A 70 -7.20 13.22 6.87
N ARG A 71 -8.31 13.46 6.18
CA ARG A 71 -9.65 13.46 6.80
C ARG A 71 -10.04 12.09 7.34
N VAL A 72 -9.72 11.02 6.60
CA VAL A 72 -9.97 9.64 7.04
C VAL A 72 -9.17 9.35 8.32
N LEU A 73 -7.87 9.62 8.34
CA LEU A 73 -7.03 9.39 9.52
C LEU A 73 -7.45 10.25 10.72
N MET A 74 -7.86 11.50 10.50
CA MET A 74 -8.41 12.35 11.56
C MET A 74 -9.70 11.82 12.18
N ASN A 75 -10.50 11.07 11.41
CA ASN A 75 -11.68 10.40 11.92
C ASN A 75 -11.33 9.12 12.68
N LEU A 76 -10.46 8.27 12.13
CA LEU A 76 -9.97 7.05 12.79
C LEU A 76 -9.38 7.36 14.17
N ARG A 77 -8.62 8.45 14.27
CA ARG A 77 -8.02 8.93 15.52
C ARG A 77 -9.00 9.02 16.71
N LYS A 78 -10.28 9.35 16.48
CA LYS A 78 -11.20 9.70 17.56
C LYS A 78 -11.54 8.51 18.48
N HIS A 79 -11.35 7.28 18.01
CA HIS A 79 -11.84 6.07 18.67
C HIS A 79 -10.80 4.94 18.73
N ASP A 80 -9.51 5.26 18.59
CA ASP A 80 -8.44 4.28 18.39
C ASP A 80 -7.29 4.49 19.39
N GLU A 81 -6.76 3.41 19.97
CA GLU A 81 -5.61 3.45 20.88
C GLU A 81 -4.32 3.92 20.19
N SER A 82 -4.25 3.76 18.87
CA SER A 82 -3.22 4.29 17.98
C SER A 82 -3.50 5.72 17.49
N ALA A 83 -4.43 6.45 18.11
CA ALA A 83 -4.80 7.83 17.80
C ALA A 83 -3.61 8.77 17.53
N TRP A 84 -2.50 8.59 18.26
CA TRP A 84 -1.33 9.42 18.07
C TRP A 84 -0.69 9.21 16.68
N ILE A 85 -0.59 7.96 16.19
CA ILE A 85 -0.11 7.58 14.85
C ILE A 85 -0.97 8.25 13.80
N TRP A 86 -2.29 8.06 13.89
CA TRP A 86 -3.26 8.66 12.98
C TRP A 86 -3.20 10.18 12.94
N GLY A 87 -3.09 10.82 14.10
CA GLY A 87 -2.97 12.26 14.20
C GLY A 87 -1.70 12.81 13.54
N ARG A 88 -0.56 12.13 13.70
CA ARG A 88 0.73 12.57 13.12
C ARG A 88 0.79 12.30 11.62
N SER A 89 0.39 11.12 11.17
CA SER A 89 0.29 10.80 9.73
C SER A 89 -0.67 11.74 9.01
N ALA A 90 -1.82 12.06 9.63
CA ALA A 90 -2.76 13.04 9.09
C ALA A 90 -2.12 14.43 8.95
N PHE A 91 -1.35 14.88 9.95
CA PHE A 91 -0.67 16.16 9.90
C PHE A 91 0.28 16.27 8.70
N GLU A 92 1.10 15.24 8.46
CA GLU A 92 2.02 15.21 7.32
C GLU A 92 1.28 15.15 5.97
N LEU A 93 0.18 14.39 5.87
CA LEU A 93 -0.67 14.35 4.68
C LEU A 93 -1.32 15.71 4.36
N ARG A 94 -1.73 16.47 5.39
CA ARG A 94 -2.23 17.84 5.19
C ARG A 94 -1.14 18.75 4.65
N HIS A 95 0.08 18.65 5.18
CA HIS A 95 1.20 19.42 4.66
C HIS A 95 1.50 19.05 3.20
N LEU A 96 1.57 17.76 2.89
CA LEU A 96 1.79 17.25 1.54
C LEU A 96 0.71 17.69 0.54
N SER A 97 -0.56 17.68 0.94
CA SER A 97 -1.66 18.17 0.10
C SER A 97 -1.41 19.62 -0.37
N HIS A 98 -1.01 20.51 0.55
CA HIS A 98 -0.68 21.89 0.20
C HIS A 98 0.61 21.99 -0.62
N LEU A 99 1.64 21.22 -0.27
CA LEU A 99 2.91 21.23 -0.97
C LEU A 99 2.74 20.80 -2.43
N VAL A 100 2.01 19.71 -2.68
CA VAL A 100 1.73 19.25 -4.05
C VAL A 100 0.98 20.31 -4.85
N LYS A 101 -0.06 20.90 -4.25
CA LYS A 101 -0.86 21.93 -4.92
C LYS A 101 -0.04 23.17 -5.30
N LEU A 102 0.91 23.57 -4.47
CA LEU A 102 1.65 24.83 -4.64
C LEU A 102 3.01 24.67 -5.33
N LYS A 103 3.67 23.53 -5.16
CA LYS A 103 5.09 23.33 -5.53
C LYS A 103 5.31 22.20 -6.52
N LEU A 104 4.36 21.28 -6.66
CA LEU A 104 4.43 20.15 -7.59
C LEU A 104 3.17 20.07 -8.48
N PRO A 105 2.74 21.18 -9.11
CA PRO A 105 1.49 21.23 -9.88
C PRO A 105 1.48 20.22 -11.04
N GLU A 106 2.63 19.86 -11.59
CA GLU A 106 2.79 18.88 -12.68
C GLU A 106 2.30 17.47 -12.30
N TYR A 107 2.41 17.09 -11.02
CA TYR A 107 1.91 15.80 -10.51
C TYR A 107 0.48 15.89 -9.98
N ASN A 108 -0.15 17.06 -10.07
CA ASN A 108 -1.47 17.34 -9.49
C ASN A 108 -2.57 17.59 -10.53
N GLN A 109 -2.27 17.44 -11.82
CA GLN A 109 -3.21 17.84 -12.88
C GLN A 109 -4.28 16.80 -13.16
N GLN A 110 -3.91 15.52 -13.05
CA GLN A 110 -4.76 14.41 -13.48
C GLN A 110 -5.44 13.75 -12.29
N LYS A 111 -6.66 13.28 -12.52
CA LYS A 111 -7.48 12.64 -11.48
C LYS A 111 -7.32 11.13 -11.56
N ALA A 112 -7.15 10.48 -10.42
CA ALA A 112 -6.98 9.04 -10.32
C ALA A 112 -7.64 8.49 -9.05
N ILE A 113 -7.85 7.17 -9.05
CA ILE A 113 -8.30 6.42 -7.88
C ILE A 113 -7.13 6.25 -6.91
N GLY A 114 -7.39 6.29 -5.60
CA GLY A 114 -6.35 6.20 -4.58
C GLY A 114 -6.45 4.94 -3.73
N LEU A 115 -5.32 4.31 -3.43
CA LEU A 115 -5.19 3.20 -2.50
C LEU A 115 -4.03 3.47 -1.55
N SER A 116 -4.28 3.45 -0.24
CA SER A 116 -3.26 3.66 0.78
C SER A 116 -3.15 2.49 1.73
N ILE A 117 -1.92 2.15 2.09
CA ILE A 117 -1.60 1.14 3.11
C ILE A 117 -0.71 1.82 4.16
N PRO A 118 -1.28 2.41 5.23
CA PRO A 118 -0.52 2.73 6.44
C PRO A 118 0.09 1.46 7.05
N VAL A 119 1.38 1.50 7.35
CA VAL A 119 2.10 0.42 8.04
C VAL A 119 3.06 1.02 9.08
N ASP A 120 2.84 0.75 10.37
CA ASP A 120 3.89 0.95 11.40
C ASP A 120 4.75 -0.31 11.43
N VAL A 121 5.98 -0.21 10.92
CA VAL A 121 6.89 -1.35 10.80
C VAL A 121 7.82 -1.38 12.02
N ILE A 122 7.29 -1.80 13.18
CA ILE A 122 8.00 -2.66 14.15
C ILE A 122 6.93 -3.45 14.94
N GLY A 123 6.94 -4.78 14.80
CA GLY A 123 6.32 -5.70 15.76
C GLY A 123 4.83 -6.01 15.56
N ILE A 124 4.57 -7.24 15.09
CA ILE A 124 3.25 -7.90 15.00
C ILE A 124 2.37 -7.44 13.82
N THR A 125 2.85 -7.64 12.59
CA THR A 125 1.97 -7.62 11.41
C THR A 125 1.35 -9.00 11.24
N LEU A 126 0.02 -9.09 11.32
CA LEU A 126 -0.70 -10.17 10.65
C LEU A 126 -0.38 -10.00 9.15
N THR A 127 0.62 -10.73 8.65
CA THR A 127 1.00 -10.64 7.24
C THR A 127 0.07 -11.57 6.49
N CYS A 128 -0.99 -11.00 5.92
CA CYS A 128 -1.91 -11.73 5.05
C CYS A 128 -1.53 -11.51 3.59
N ILE A 129 -1.54 -12.58 2.82
CA ILE A 129 -1.51 -12.54 1.37
C ILE A 129 -2.78 -13.19 0.84
N THR A 130 -3.38 -12.60 -0.18
CA THR A 130 -4.49 -13.20 -0.91
C THR A 130 -4.02 -13.54 -2.31
N TYR A 131 -4.17 -14.79 -2.73
CA TYR A 131 -3.68 -15.28 -4.02
C TYR A 131 -4.66 -16.29 -4.64
N PRO A 132 -4.68 -16.44 -5.97
CA PRO A 132 -5.59 -17.37 -6.63
C PRO A 132 -5.06 -18.81 -6.50
N LYS A 133 -5.91 -19.75 -6.06
CA LYS A 133 -5.56 -21.18 -6.08
C LYS A 133 -5.70 -21.78 -7.46
N HIS A 134 -6.64 -21.27 -8.26
CA HIS A 134 -6.91 -21.79 -9.58
C HIS A 134 -6.56 -20.73 -10.64
N ILE A 135 -5.74 -21.14 -11.60
CA ILE A 135 -5.22 -20.29 -12.66
C ILE A 135 -5.47 -21.00 -13.98
N ASP A 136 -6.26 -20.38 -14.86
CA ASP A 136 -6.30 -20.79 -16.26
C ASP A 136 -5.03 -20.26 -16.95
N TRP A 137 -4.03 -21.13 -17.05
CA TRP A 137 -2.72 -20.78 -17.62
C TRP A 137 -2.81 -20.34 -19.09
N TRP A 138 -3.75 -20.90 -19.85
CA TRP A 138 -3.92 -20.52 -21.25
C TRP A 138 -4.51 -19.11 -21.37
N CYS A 139 -5.53 -18.82 -20.55
CA CYS A 139 -6.07 -17.47 -20.42
C CYS A 139 -5.00 -16.48 -19.92
N ALA A 140 -4.24 -16.85 -18.89
CA ALA A 140 -3.25 -15.97 -18.26
C ALA A 140 -2.12 -15.60 -19.25
N ILE A 141 -1.57 -16.58 -19.97
CA ILE A 141 -0.49 -16.34 -20.96
C ILE A 141 -0.95 -15.41 -22.09
N THR A 142 -2.22 -15.48 -22.47
CA THR A 142 -2.78 -14.70 -23.59
C THR A 142 -3.31 -13.33 -23.16
N SER A 143 -3.77 -13.20 -21.92
CA SER A 143 -4.53 -12.04 -21.45
C SER A 143 -3.82 -11.20 -20.37
N CYS A 144 -2.75 -11.72 -19.77
CA CYS A 144 -2.00 -11.03 -18.72
C CYS A 144 -0.59 -10.61 -19.19
N ALA A 145 -0.07 -9.56 -18.57
CA ALA A 145 1.34 -9.22 -18.71
C ALA A 145 2.20 -10.32 -18.06
N THR A 146 3.34 -10.65 -18.68
CA THR A 146 4.28 -11.67 -18.18
C THR A 146 4.74 -11.40 -16.74
N SER A 147 4.85 -10.12 -16.34
CA SER A 147 5.17 -9.72 -14.97
C SER A 147 4.11 -10.09 -13.94
N VAL A 148 2.82 -10.08 -14.32
CA VAL A 148 1.71 -10.52 -13.46
C VAL A 148 1.76 -12.03 -13.28
N ILE A 149 1.99 -12.77 -14.37
CA ILE A 149 2.10 -14.24 -14.34
C ILE A 149 3.25 -14.67 -13.42
N LEU A 150 4.43 -14.08 -13.60
CA LEU A 150 5.60 -14.38 -12.78
C LEU A 150 5.37 -14.00 -11.31
N GLY A 151 4.78 -12.83 -11.04
CA GLY A 151 4.53 -12.44 -9.65
C GLY A 151 3.42 -13.25 -8.97
N VAL A 152 2.45 -13.79 -9.70
CA VAL A 152 1.47 -14.74 -9.13
C VAL A 152 2.11 -16.08 -8.77
N LEU A 153 3.11 -16.55 -9.51
CA LEU A 153 3.89 -17.74 -9.13
C LEU A 153 4.64 -17.53 -7.81
N GLU A 154 5.16 -16.33 -7.58
CA GLU A 154 5.84 -15.93 -6.33
C GLU A 154 4.88 -15.93 -5.12
N CYS A 155 3.56 -15.91 -5.32
CA CYS A 155 2.59 -16.05 -4.24
C CYS A 155 2.70 -17.41 -3.54
N GLY A 156 3.05 -18.48 -4.26
CA GLY A 156 3.26 -19.80 -3.67
C GLY A 156 4.46 -19.83 -2.74
N GLU A 157 5.58 -19.22 -3.15
CA GLU A 157 6.78 -19.07 -2.31
C GLU A 157 6.53 -18.19 -1.11
N CYS A 158 5.78 -17.09 -1.29
CA CYS A 158 5.38 -16.26 -0.16
C CYS A 158 4.50 -17.06 0.82
N ALA A 159 3.45 -17.74 0.34
CA ALA A 159 2.55 -18.54 1.18
C ALA A 159 3.31 -19.60 1.98
N ALA A 160 4.20 -20.36 1.33
CA ALA A 160 5.05 -21.34 1.98
C ALA A 160 5.96 -20.69 3.04
N SER A 161 6.52 -19.51 2.74
CA SER A 161 7.37 -18.77 3.67
C SER A 161 6.62 -18.27 4.91
N LEU A 162 5.33 -17.94 4.77
CA LEU A 162 4.46 -17.55 5.88
C LEU A 162 4.11 -18.76 6.77
N LEU A 163 3.86 -19.94 6.19
CA LEU A 163 3.59 -21.17 6.95
C LEU A 163 4.76 -21.59 7.84
N ILE A 164 6.00 -21.37 7.40
CA ILE A 164 7.22 -21.65 8.19
C ILE A 164 7.69 -20.45 9.03
N LYS A 165 6.88 -19.39 9.11
CA LYS A 165 7.14 -18.19 9.94
C LYS A 165 8.47 -17.51 9.63
N LYS A 166 8.90 -17.56 8.36
CA LYS A 166 10.10 -16.89 7.84
C LYS A 166 9.75 -16.21 6.53
N PRO A 167 9.18 -14.99 6.57
CA PRO A 167 8.64 -14.34 5.38
C PRO A 167 9.73 -14.09 4.34
N ASN A 168 9.52 -14.60 3.13
CA ASN A 168 10.34 -14.25 1.97
C ASN A 168 9.85 -12.91 1.44
N ILE A 169 10.42 -11.83 1.97
CA ILE A 169 10.01 -10.44 1.66
C ILE A 169 10.00 -10.18 0.15
N LYS A 170 10.95 -10.75 -0.60
CA LYS A 170 11.04 -10.59 -2.05
C LYS A 170 9.83 -11.22 -2.76
N ALA A 171 9.55 -12.49 -2.46
CA ALA A 171 8.42 -13.22 -3.03
C ALA A 171 7.08 -12.59 -2.63
N CYS A 172 6.94 -12.19 -1.36
CA CYS A 172 5.72 -11.55 -0.86
C CYS A 172 5.45 -10.20 -1.50
N THR A 173 6.50 -9.38 -1.70
CA THR A 173 6.35 -8.08 -2.38
C THR A 173 5.98 -8.27 -3.85
N ALA A 174 6.59 -9.25 -4.52
CA ALA A 174 6.27 -9.59 -5.91
C ALA A 174 4.83 -10.08 -6.06
N CYS A 175 4.38 -10.96 -5.14
CA CYS A 175 3.00 -11.45 -5.09
C CYS A 175 1.99 -10.31 -4.90
N VAL A 176 2.16 -9.47 -3.88
CA VAL A 176 1.23 -8.36 -3.61
C VAL A 176 1.18 -7.38 -4.79
N ALA A 177 2.34 -7.06 -5.38
CA ALA A 177 2.39 -6.19 -6.54
C ALA A 177 1.67 -6.79 -7.77
N ALA A 178 1.81 -8.09 -7.99
CA ALA A 178 1.15 -8.79 -9.10
C ALA A 178 -0.35 -8.91 -8.89
N VAL A 179 -0.80 -9.29 -7.69
CA VAL A 179 -2.23 -9.37 -7.34
C VAL A 179 -2.91 -8.02 -7.49
N GLY A 180 -2.28 -6.94 -6.97
CA GLY A 180 -2.80 -5.59 -7.14
C GLY A 180 -2.78 -5.06 -8.58
N SER A 181 -2.12 -5.77 -9.50
CA SER A 181 -2.05 -5.42 -10.93
C SER A 181 -3.00 -6.26 -11.81
N ILE A 182 -3.67 -7.27 -11.25
CA ILE A 182 -4.67 -8.07 -11.97
C ILE A 182 -5.90 -7.18 -12.23
N SER A 183 -6.26 -7.04 -13.50
CA SER A 183 -7.41 -6.22 -13.91
C SER A 183 -7.91 -6.59 -15.30
N GLY A 184 -9.16 -6.24 -15.61
CA GLY A 184 -9.73 -6.35 -16.95
C GLY A 184 -9.84 -7.81 -17.43
N ALA A 185 -9.39 -8.09 -18.66
CA ALA A 185 -9.45 -9.44 -19.23
C ALA A 185 -8.60 -10.46 -18.45
N CYS A 186 -7.52 -10.00 -17.81
CA CYS A 186 -6.60 -10.82 -17.03
C CYS A 186 -7.25 -11.35 -15.74
N GLU A 187 -8.20 -10.61 -15.14
CA GLU A 187 -8.89 -11.02 -13.90
C GLU A 187 -9.67 -12.34 -14.06
N LYS A 188 -10.28 -12.54 -15.22
CA LYS A 188 -11.08 -13.74 -15.52
C LYS A 188 -10.26 -15.03 -15.56
N CYS A 189 -8.93 -14.91 -15.65
CA CYS A 189 -8.02 -16.06 -15.69
C CYS A 189 -7.70 -16.62 -14.29
N PHE A 190 -8.14 -15.94 -13.22
CA PHE A 190 -7.85 -16.29 -11.85
C PHE A 190 -9.14 -16.54 -11.06
N SER A 191 -9.22 -17.66 -10.36
CA SER A 191 -10.36 -18.02 -9.52
C SER A 191 -9.92 -18.66 -8.21
N ASP A 192 -10.89 -18.89 -7.31
CA ASP A 192 -10.68 -19.57 -6.03
C ASP A 192 -9.59 -18.92 -5.18
N TRP A 193 -9.79 -17.64 -4.89
CA TRP A 193 -8.86 -16.85 -4.09
C TRP A 193 -8.80 -17.37 -2.65
N THR A 194 -7.59 -17.61 -2.16
CA THR A 194 -7.32 -18.01 -0.78
C THR A 194 -6.54 -16.89 -0.09
N THR A 195 -6.68 -16.80 1.23
CA THR A 195 -5.90 -15.87 2.04
C THR A 195 -5.11 -16.65 3.08
N GLU A 196 -3.79 -16.46 3.09
CA GLU A 196 -2.88 -17.03 4.09
C GLU A 196 -2.35 -15.91 4.96
N CYS A 197 -2.49 -16.06 6.28
CA CYS A 197 -2.07 -15.06 7.25
C CYS A 197 -1.10 -15.68 8.24
N MET A 198 0.02 -15.00 8.51
CA MET A 198 0.86 -15.32 9.67
C MET A 198 0.68 -14.26 10.75
N PRO A 199 0.49 -14.64 12.03
CA PRO A 199 0.66 -13.70 13.13
C PRO A 199 2.14 -13.31 13.23
N GLY A 200 2.42 -12.02 13.18
CA GLY A 200 3.78 -11.51 13.28
C GLY A 200 4.40 -11.85 14.65
N TYR A 201 5.61 -12.41 14.63
CA TYR A 201 6.39 -12.58 15.85
C TYR A 201 7.01 -11.23 16.25
N GLY A 202 6.49 -10.62 17.31
CA GLY A 202 7.30 -9.73 18.13
C GLY A 202 8.26 -10.57 18.99
N PRO A 203 9.45 -10.07 19.34
CA PRO A 203 10.19 -10.67 20.46
C PRO A 203 9.27 -10.67 21.69
N VAL A 204 9.18 -11.81 22.37
CA VAL A 204 8.59 -11.88 23.71
C VAL A 204 9.47 -11.00 24.60
N VAL A 205 8.94 -9.84 25.00
CA VAL A 205 9.50 -9.01 26.07
C VAL A 205 8.40 -8.76 27.08
#